data_AF-M2SSQ2-F1
#
_entry.id   AF-M2SSQ2-F1
#
_cell.length_a   1.000
_cell.length_b   1.000
_cell.length_c   1.000
_cell.angle_alpha   90.00
_cell.angle_beta   90.00
_cell.angle_gamma   90.00
#
_symmetry.space_group_name_H-M   'P 1'
#
loop_
_entity.id
_entity.type
_entity.pdbx_description
1 polymer ?
#
loop_
_entity_poly.entity_id
_entity_poly.type
_entity_poly.pdbx_seq_one_letter_code
_entity_poly.pdbx_strand_id
1 'polypeptide(L)' 'FHFDNRQVLQPFNTGPRNCIGRNLAHSETRISLALLLYSFDMELHPKIEDLDKKEDVVLVV' A
#
# COMPACT_ATOMS: atom_id res chain seq x y z
N PHE A 1 8.10 5.33 -19.13
CA PHE A 1 7.11 4.63 -18.27
C PHE A 1 5.75 4.36 -18.93
N HIS A 2 5.40 4.91 -20.11
CA HIS A 2 4.04 4.78 -20.66
C HIS A 2 3.68 3.37 -21.20
N PHE A 3 4.68 2.51 -21.44
CA PHE A 3 4.51 1.15 -21.97
C PHE A 3 4.90 0.05 -20.98
N ASP A 4 5.01 0.38 -19.69
CA ASP A 4 5.42 -0.60 -18.66
C ASP A 4 4.29 -1.58 -18.33
N ASN A 5 4.63 -2.87 -18.20
CA ASN A 5 3.66 -3.92 -17.90
C ASN A 5 3.46 -4.06 -16.37
N ARG A 6 2.44 -3.38 -15.86
CA ARG A 6 2.09 -3.39 -14.43
C ARG A 6 1.59 -4.74 -13.91
N GLN A 7 1.25 -5.69 -14.79
CA GLN A 7 0.77 -7.01 -14.38
C GLN A 7 1.89 -7.95 -13.89
N VAL A 8 3.16 -7.58 -14.09
CA VAL A 8 4.31 -8.36 -13.60
C VAL A 8 4.36 -8.41 -12.07
N LEU A 9 3.81 -7.39 -11.38
CA LEU A 9 3.76 -7.37 -9.93
C LEU A 9 2.68 -8.34 -9.40
N GLN A 10 3.11 -9.46 -8.84
CA GLN A 10 2.23 -10.50 -8.27
C GLN A 10 2.60 -10.76 -6.80
N PRO A 11 2.22 -9.86 -5.86
CA PRO A 11 2.70 -9.89 -4.48
C PRO A 11 2.17 -11.08 -3.67
N PHE A 12 1.10 -11.72 -4.16
CA PHE A 12 0.47 -12.89 -3.54
C PHE A 12 0.73 -14.19 -4.31
N ASN A 13 1.76 -14.17 -5.16
CA ASN A 13 2.15 -15.25 -6.06
C ASN A 13 1.06 -15.62 -7.10
N THR A 14 1.40 -16.47 -8.07
CA THR A 14 0.48 -16.99 -9.09
C THR A 14 0.53 -18.51 -9.16
N GLY A 15 -0.51 -19.13 -9.72
CA GLY A 15 -0.61 -20.59 -9.86
C GLY A 15 -1.29 -21.31 -8.68
N PRO A 16 -1.21 -22.65 -8.63
CA PRO A 16 -1.98 -23.48 -7.69
C PRO A 16 -1.56 -23.33 -6.22
N ARG A 17 -0.45 -22.63 -5.96
CA ARG A 17 0.09 -22.34 -4.61
C ARG A 17 0.12 -20.84 -4.35
N ASN A 18 -0.82 -20.09 -4.92
CA ASN A 18 -0.99 -18.67 -4.60
C ASN A 18 -1.53 -18.49 -3.17
N CYS A 19 -1.48 -17.26 -2.66
CA CYS A 19 -1.99 -16.96 -1.33
C CYS A 19 -3.50 -17.17 -1.26
N ILE A 20 -3.95 -18.16 -0.47
CA ILE A 20 -5.37 -18.39 -0.19
C ILE A 20 -6.01 -17.18 0.50
N GLY A 21 -5.23 -16.43 1.27
CA GLY A 21 -5.64 -15.22 1.97
C GLY A 21 -5.61 -13.94 1.12
N ARG A 22 -5.37 -14.01 -0.20
CA ARG A 22 -5.26 -12.81 -1.06
C ARG A 22 -6.47 -11.88 -0.93
N ASN A 23 -7.67 -12.45 -0.93
CA ASN A 23 -8.90 -11.66 -0.84
C ASN A 23 -9.06 -11.03 0.56
N LEU A 24 -8.69 -11.78 1.61
CA LEU A 24 -8.72 -11.27 2.98
C LEU A 24 -7.73 -10.11 3.14
N ALA A 25 -6.48 -10.29 2.72
CA ALA A 25 -5.46 -9.26 2.78
C ALA A 25 -5.89 -8.00 2.02
N HIS A 26 -6.51 -8.13 0.84
CA HIS A 26 -7.05 -6.99 0.11
C HIS A 26 -8.17 -6.27 0.87
N SER A 27 -9.09 -7.01 1.47
CA SER A 27 -10.20 -6.43 2.25
C SER A 27 -9.69 -5.73 3.50
N GLU A 28 -8.80 -6.37 4.26
CA GLU A 28 -8.19 -5.79 5.46
C GLU A 28 -7.40 -4.53 5.12
N THR A 29 -6.51 -4.58 4.12
CA THR A 29 -5.74 -3.40 3.70
C THR A 29 -6.64 -2.22 3.35
N ARG A 30 -7.73 -2.46 2.62
CA ARG A 30 -8.69 -1.42 2.25
C ARG A 30 -9.39 -0.82 3.47
N ILE A 31 -9.86 -1.66 4.38
CA ILE A 31 -10.57 -1.22 5.58
C ILE A 31 -9.62 -0.47 6.50
N SER A 32 -8.43 -1.02 6.78
CA SER A 32 -7.41 -0.36 7.59
C SER A 32 -7.03 1.01 7.02
N LEU A 33 -6.78 1.11 5.72
CA LEU A 33 -6.47 2.39 5.08
C LEU A 33 -7.63 3.38 5.14
N ALA A 34 -8.86 2.92 4.90
CA ALA A 34 -10.04 3.77 4.99
C ALA A 34 -10.26 4.32 6.40
N LEU A 35 -10.04 3.49 7.43
CA LEU A 35 -10.13 3.92 8.82
C LEU A 35 -9.04 4.94 9.18
N LEU A 36 -7.80 4.72 8.74
CA LEU A 36 -6.72 5.68 8.95
C LEU A 36 -7.04 7.05 8.31
N LEU A 37 -7.50 7.05 7.06
CA LEU A 37 -7.88 8.27 6.34
C LEU A 37 -9.10 8.98 6.94
N TYR A 38 -10.02 8.23 7.54
CA TYR A 38 -11.22 8.81 8.16
C TYR A 38 -10.95 9.38 9.56
N SER A 39 -10.07 8.73 10.32
CA SER A 39 -9.83 9.07 11.73
C SER A 39 -8.70 10.08 11.95
N PHE A 40 -7.77 10.23 11.01
CA PHE A 40 -6.58 11.07 11.19
C PHE A 40 -6.37 12.02 10.01
N ASP A 41 -5.86 13.22 10.31
CA ASP A 41 -5.34 14.14 9.30
C ASP A 41 -3.87 13.79 9.04
N MET A 42 -3.58 13.20 7.88
CA MET A 42 -2.25 12.66 7.57
C MET A 42 -1.47 13.65 6.72
N GLU A 43 -0.35 14.14 7.25
CA GLU A 43 0.59 15.00 6.53
C GLU A 43 1.95 14.32 6.38
N LEU A 44 2.63 14.57 5.25
CA LEU A 44 3.99 14.09 5.07
C LEU A 44 4.94 14.95 5.91
N HIS A 45 5.81 14.30 6.69
CA HIS A 45 6.79 15.03 7.48
C HIS A 45 7.76 15.81 6.57
N PRO A 46 8.00 17.12 6.79
CA PRO A 46 8.69 18.01 5.85
C PRO A 46 10.17 17.69 5.61
N LYS A 47 10.78 16.78 6.38
CA LYS A 47 12.14 16.29 6.16
C LYS A 47 12.23 15.09 5.19
N ILE A 48 11.10 14.60 4.69
CA ILE A 48 11.07 13.54 3.69
C ILE A 48 11.22 14.20 2.31
N GLU A 49 12.46 14.43 1.90
CA GLU A 49 12.80 15.08 0.62
C GLU A 49 12.72 14.12 -0.58
N ASP A 50 12.67 12.80 -0.36
CA ASP A 50 12.63 11.75 -1.40
C ASP A 50 11.54 10.70 -1.10
N LEU A 51 10.31 10.91 -1.61
CA LEU A 51 9.19 9.95 -1.50
C LEU A 51 9.41 8.63 -2.26
N ASP A 52 10.42 8.56 -3.13
CA ASP A 52 10.77 7.34 -3.88
C ASP A 52 11.46 6.28 -3.00
N LYS A 53 11.90 6.67 -1.79
CA LYS A 53 12.31 5.74 -0.75
C LYS A 53 11.05 5.35 0.02
N LYS A 54 10.56 4.13 -0.24
CA LYS A 54 9.46 3.52 0.53
C LYS A 54 9.83 3.48 2.02
N GLU A 55 9.55 4.54 2.77
CA GLU A 55 9.36 4.48 4.21
C GLU A 55 8.69 5.76 4.75
N ASP A 56 7.61 5.51 5.50
CA ASP A 56 6.90 6.33 6.48
C ASP A 56 6.00 7.50 6.02
N VAL A 57 4.72 7.18 5.79
CA VAL A 57 3.63 8.13 6.03
C VAL A 57 3.57 8.36 7.54
N VAL A 58 4.11 9.49 7.99
CA VAL A 58 4.15 9.85 9.40
C VAL A 58 2.79 10.41 9.81
N LEU A 59 2.14 9.78 10.79
CA LEU A 59 0.97 10.36 11.46
C LEU A 59 1.44 11.57 12.28
N VAL A 60 1.01 12.77 11.89
CA VAL A 60 1.09 13.95 12.74
C VAL A 60 -0.18 13.94 13.60
N VAL A 61 -0.04 13.54 14.87
CA VAL A 61 -1.10 13.63 15.89
C VAL A 61 -0.95 14.92 16.67
#